data_AF-A0A090AM78-F1
#
_entry.id   AF-A0A090AM78-F1
#
_cell.length_a   1.000
_cell.length_b   1.000
_cell.length_c   1.000
_cell.angle_alpha   90.00
_cell.angle_beta   90.00
_cell.angle_gamma   90.00
#
_symmetry.space_group_name_H-M   'P 1'
#
loop_
_entity.id
_entity.type
_entity.pdbx_description
1 polymer ?
#
loop_
_entity_poly.entity_id
_entity_poly.type
_entity_poly.pdbx_seq_one_letter_code
_entity_poly.pdbx_strand_id
1 'polypeptide(L)'
;MKLIIKYLLILITGWCSNLWSSEQRQIELNDGSVISGEIIAFSKGTYTIKSSTLGTLEIKDSDIRIIRSEATNSAAQSSLLPNNQAINSELQNLQNLIMNDPEMMNSISSLQDDPQFQAILQDPEVMNSVNSGNINGLLANPNFVKLLGHQKVQEITKQIEQQK
;
A
#
# COMPACT_ATOMS: atom_id res chain seq x y z
N MET A 1 -18.70 42.60 -52.35
CA MET A 1 -19.21 41.25 -51.98
C MET A 1 -18.15 40.53 -51.15
N LYS A 2 -18.07 40.86 -49.87
CA LYS A 2 -17.14 40.29 -48.89
C LYS A 2 -17.97 39.93 -47.66
N LEU A 3 -18.42 38.69 -47.51
CA LEU A 3 -18.79 38.15 -46.18
C LEU A 3 -19.12 36.64 -46.18
N ILE A 4 -18.55 35.84 -47.09
CA ILE A 4 -18.71 34.37 -47.07
C ILE A 4 -17.79 33.71 -46.01
N ILE A 5 -17.05 34.49 -45.22
CA ILE A 5 -16.01 34.04 -44.28
C ILE A 5 -16.49 33.94 -42.81
N LYS A 6 -17.81 34.00 -42.55
CA LYS A 6 -18.35 34.02 -41.16
C LYS A 6 -18.93 32.71 -40.62
N TYR A 7 -18.93 31.61 -41.37
CA TYR A 7 -19.56 30.36 -40.93
C TYR A 7 -18.67 29.11 -41.02
N LEU A 8 -17.34 29.26 -40.84
CA LEU A 8 -16.41 28.13 -40.73
C LEU A 8 -15.54 28.18 -39.46
N LEU A 9 -15.94 28.95 -38.44
CA LEU A 9 -15.12 29.11 -37.23
C LEU A 9 -15.94 29.21 -35.95
N ILE A 10 -16.95 28.35 -35.80
CA ILE A 10 -17.73 28.20 -34.56
C ILE A 10 -17.91 26.70 -34.28
N LEU A 11 -16.81 25.98 -34.08
CA LEU A 11 -16.84 24.61 -33.55
C LEU A 11 -15.59 24.21 -32.74
N ILE A 12 -14.82 25.18 -32.23
CA ILE A 12 -13.67 24.93 -31.34
C ILE A 12 -13.56 26.04 -30.28
N THR A 13 -14.66 26.34 -29.60
CA THR A 13 -14.65 27.06 -28.30
C THR A 13 -15.32 26.09 -27.33
N GLY A 14 -14.55 25.20 -26.74
CA GLY A 14 -13.70 25.61 -25.63
C GLY A 14 -14.34 25.07 -24.36
N TRP A 15 -14.45 23.75 -24.30
CA TRP A 15 -14.53 23.04 -23.04
C TRP A 15 -13.17 23.20 -22.36
N CYS A 16 -12.93 24.34 -21.71
CA CYS A 16 -11.94 24.40 -20.64
C CYS A 16 -12.64 23.94 -19.36
N SER A 17 -12.91 22.64 -19.28
CA SER A 17 -12.98 21.95 -17.99
C SER A 17 -11.54 21.80 -17.49
N ASN A 18 -11.04 22.82 -16.83
CA ASN A 18 -9.99 22.65 -15.83
C ASN A 18 -10.54 23.22 -14.52
N LEU A 19 -11.41 22.42 -13.89
CA LEU A 19 -11.51 22.43 -12.44
C LEU A 19 -10.13 22.01 -11.95
N TRP A 20 -9.21 22.98 -11.76
CA TRP A 20 -8.04 22.75 -10.92
C TRP A 20 -8.58 22.61 -9.49
N SER A 21 -8.99 21.40 -9.17
CA SER A 21 -9.17 20.97 -7.79
C SER A 21 -7.78 21.02 -7.16
N SER A 22 -7.46 22.11 -6.47
CA SER A 22 -6.28 22.17 -5.61
C SER A 22 -6.42 21.01 -4.63
N GLU A 23 -5.60 19.98 -4.79
CA GLU A 23 -5.69 18.78 -3.99
C GLU A 23 -5.13 19.10 -2.60
N GLN A 24 -6.00 19.59 -1.72
CA GLN A 24 -5.65 19.81 -0.33
C GLN A 24 -5.23 18.47 0.27
N ARG A 25 -3.99 18.40 0.74
CA ARG A 25 -3.43 17.22 1.40
C ARG A 25 -3.19 17.51 2.86
N GLN A 26 -3.34 16.48 3.68
CA GLN A 26 -3.04 16.48 5.10
C GLN A 26 -1.75 15.68 5.31
N ILE A 27 -0.73 16.32 5.88
CA ILE A 27 0.60 15.77 6.09
C ILE A 27 0.80 15.60 7.60
N GLU A 28 0.97 14.37 8.06
CA GLU A 28 1.33 14.03 9.44
C GLU A 28 2.84 13.88 9.53
N LEU A 29 3.46 14.55 10.50
CA LEU A 29 4.88 14.52 10.79
C LEU A 29 5.20 13.47 11.87
N ASN A 30 6.48 13.12 12.02
CA ASN A 30 6.92 12.12 13.00
C ASN A 30 6.67 12.51 14.48
N ASP A 31 6.53 13.81 14.75
CA ASP A 31 6.16 14.35 16.07
C ASP A 31 4.64 14.30 16.33
N GLY A 32 3.84 13.85 15.35
CA GLY A 32 2.38 13.82 15.39
C GLY A 32 1.72 15.14 14.97
N SER A 33 2.50 16.16 14.59
CA SER A 33 1.97 17.41 14.05
C SER A 33 1.30 17.17 12.70
N VAL A 34 0.21 17.89 12.44
CA VAL A 34 -0.58 17.72 11.21
C VAL A 34 -0.69 19.04 10.46
N ILE A 35 -0.29 19.03 9.19
CA ILE A 35 -0.22 20.21 8.32
C ILE A 35 -1.13 19.98 7.11
N SER A 36 -2.03 20.93 6.84
CA SER A 36 -2.87 20.90 5.65
C SER A 36 -2.35 21.89 4.61
N GLY A 37 -2.16 21.42 3.37
CA GLY A 37 -1.66 22.26 2.29
C GLY A 37 -1.51 21.52 0.96
N GLU A 38 -1.19 22.29 -0.07
CA GLU A 38 -0.90 21.79 -1.41
C GLU A 38 0.61 21.52 -1.56
N ILE A 39 0.99 20.33 -2.04
CA ILE A 39 2.40 20.06 -2.38
C ILE A 39 2.70 20.72 -3.72
N ILE A 40 3.48 21.80 -3.70
CA ILE A 40 3.82 22.57 -4.91
C ILE A 40 5.11 22.10 -5.57
N ALA A 41 6.02 21.48 -4.81
CA ALA A 41 7.26 20.92 -5.35
C ALA A 41 7.83 19.83 -4.44
N PHE A 42 8.64 18.94 -5.03
CA PHE A 42 9.50 18.02 -4.31
C PHE A 42 10.90 18.07 -4.94
N SER A 43 11.92 18.40 -4.15
CA SER A 43 13.28 18.50 -4.64
C SER A 43 14.28 18.13 -3.55
N LYS A 44 15.26 17.28 -3.89
CA LYS A 44 16.34 16.85 -2.99
C LYS A 44 15.85 16.28 -1.64
N GLY A 45 14.72 15.58 -1.64
CA GLY A 45 14.15 15.01 -0.41
C GLY A 45 13.40 16.03 0.45
N THR A 46 13.09 17.22 -0.07
CA THR A 46 12.31 18.25 0.61
C THR A 46 11.02 18.52 -0.16
N TYR A 47 9.89 18.45 0.53
CA TYR A 47 8.57 18.87 0.07
C TYR A 47 8.37 20.35 0.31
N THR A 48 8.01 21.07 -0.74
CA THR A 48 7.51 22.44 -0.63
C THR A 48 5.99 22.39 -0.60
N ILE A 49 5.41 22.83 0.51
CA ILE A 49 3.99 22.75 0.79
C ILE A 49 3.44 24.15 0.96
N LYS A 50 2.42 24.50 0.19
CA LYS A 50 1.67 25.75 0.35
C LYS A 50 0.44 25.50 1.22
N SER A 51 0.55 25.87 2.48
CA SER A 51 -0.56 25.88 3.43
C SER A 51 -1.32 27.19 3.36
N SER A 52 -2.65 27.13 3.49
CA SER A 52 -3.51 28.31 3.55
C SER A 52 -3.36 29.10 4.86
N THR A 53 -2.94 28.43 5.94
CA THR A 53 -2.80 29.03 7.28
C THR A 53 -1.35 29.38 7.62
N LEU A 54 -0.40 28.57 7.18
CA LEU A 54 1.02 28.68 7.55
C LEU A 54 1.90 29.23 6.41
N GLY A 55 1.33 29.48 5.23
CA GLY A 55 2.10 29.95 4.07
C GLY A 55 2.90 28.82 3.42
N THR A 56 4.08 29.12 2.88
CA THR A 56 4.91 28.12 2.19
C THR A 56 5.91 27.51 3.17
N LEU A 57 5.86 26.18 3.29
CA LEU A 57 6.68 25.37 4.20
C LEU A 57 7.59 24.46 3.39
N GLU A 58 8.81 24.25 3.88
CA GLU A 58 9.74 23.26 3.36
C GLU A 58 9.92 22.16 4.41
N ILE A 59 9.51 20.94 4.09
CA ILE A 59 9.52 19.80 5.01
C ILE A 59 10.36 18.68 4.41
N LYS A 60 11.29 18.11 5.18
CA LYS A 60 12.05 16.95 4.70
C LYS A 60 11.16 15.72 4.65
N ASP A 61 11.35 14.89 3.63
CA ASP A 61 10.71 13.58 3.50
C ASP A 61 10.92 12.70 4.74
N SER A 62 12.11 12.77 5.34
CA SER A 62 12.43 12.04 6.58
C SER A 62 11.56 12.41 7.78
N ASP A 63 10.96 13.59 7.77
CA ASP A 63 10.18 14.12 8.89
C ASP A 63 8.68 13.85 8.71
N ILE A 64 8.29 13.31 7.54
CA ILE A 64 6.91 13.02 7.16
C ILE A 64 6.60 11.56 7.49
N ARG A 65 5.50 11.37 8.21
CA ARG A 65 4.97 10.07 8.58
C ARG A 65 3.92 9.59 7.58
N ILE A 66 2.96 10.45 7.24
CA ILE A 66 1.81 10.10 6.37
C ILE A 66 1.40 11.33 5.53
N ILE A 67 1.07 11.13 4.25
CA ILE A 67 0.42 12.15 3.39
C ILE A 67 -0.94 11.61 2.96
N ARG A 68 -2.02 12.32 3.29
CA ARG A 68 -3.42 11.98 2.93
C ARG A 68 -3.95 13.01 1.95
N SER A 69 -4.64 12.58 0.90
CA SER A 69 -5.35 13.46 -0.03
C SER A 69 -6.84 13.51 0.31
N GLU A 70 -7.43 14.71 0.41
CA GLU A 70 -8.86 14.86 0.79
C GLU A 70 -9.84 14.37 -0.30
N ALA A 71 -9.36 14.11 -1.52
CA ALA A 71 -10.15 13.49 -2.60
C ALA A 71 -10.48 12.01 -2.35
N THR A 72 -10.04 11.42 -1.24
CA THR A 72 -10.26 10.00 -0.96
C THR A 72 -10.82 9.75 0.43
N ASN A 73 -11.96 10.39 0.73
CA ASN A 73 -12.94 9.80 1.66
C ASN A 73 -13.72 8.67 0.96
N SER A 74 -12.99 7.67 0.44
CA SER A 74 -13.48 6.34 0.05
C SER A 74 -12.31 5.53 -0.51
N ALA A 75 -11.74 4.64 0.32
CA ALA A 75 -11.03 3.44 -0.11
C ALA A 75 -9.95 3.60 -1.22
N ALA A 76 -8.88 4.35 -0.95
CA ALA A 76 -7.58 4.32 -1.65
C ALA A 76 -6.70 5.38 -0.95
N GLN A 77 -5.40 5.29 -0.67
CA GLN A 77 -4.33 4.41 -1.06
C GLN A 77 -3.31 4.47 0.10
N SER A 78 -3.01 3.33 0.70
CA SER A 78 -1.67 3.07 1.19
C SER A 78 -0.85 2.61 -0.03
N SER A 79 -0.41 3.56 -0.86
CA SER A 79 0.40 3.25 -2.04
C SER A 79 1.87 3.03 -1.66
N LEU A 80 2.10 1.95 -0.92
CA LEU A 80 3.24 1.03 -1.07
C LEU A 80 2.80 -0.44 -0.85
N LEU A 81 1.50 -0.72 -0.69
CA LEU A 81 0.98 -2.07 -0.53
C LEU A 81 0.22 -2.49 -1.79
N PRO A 82 0.36 -3.75 -2.25
CA PRO A 82 -0.50 -4.27 -3.29
C PRO A 82 -1.95 -4.18 -2.81
N ASN A 83 -2.84 -3.85 -3.74
CA ASN A 83 -4.30 -3.83 -3.63
C ASN A 83 -4.89 -4.48 -2.36
N ASN A 84 -5.04 -3.73 -1.28
CA ASN A 84 -5.45 -4.29 0.02
C ASN A 84 -6.84 -4.96 -0.08
N GLN A 85 -7.71 -4.55 -1.01
CA GLN A 85 -9.00 -5.22 -1.23
C GLN A 85 -8.84 -6.60 -1.89
N ALA A 86 -8.02 -6.75 -2.94
CA ALA A 86 -7.76 -8.08 -3.50
C ALA A 86 -6.95 -8.95 -2.55
N ILE A 87 -6.00 -8.39 -1.79
CA ILE A 87 -5.28 -9.14 -0.75
C ILE A 87 -6.26 -9.64 0.29
N ASN A 88 -7.20 -8.82 0.78
CA ASN A 88 -8.20 -9.28 1.75
C ASN A 88 -9.08 -10.40 1.20
N SER A 89 -9.52 -10.29 -0.06
CA SER A 89 -10.30 -11.36 -0.71
C SER A 89 -9.47 -12.64 -0.92
N GLU A 90 -8.21 -12.52 -1.32
CA GLU A 90 -7.30 -13.66 -1.51
C GLU A 90 -6.93 -14.31 -0.17
N LEU A 91 -6.76 -13.53 0.91
CA LEU A 91 -6.57 -14.04 2.26
C LEU A 91 -7.79 -14.79 2.78
N GLN A 92 -9.00 -14.28 2.50
CA GLN A 92 -10.26 -14.94 2.89
C GLN A 92 -10.44 -16.27 2.15
N ASN A 93 -10.13 -16.31 0.85
CA ASN A 93 -10.16 -17.54 0.07
C ASN A 93 -9.12 -18.55 0.57
N LEU A 94 -7.90 -18.08 0.87
CA LEU A 94 -6.86 -18.91 1.47
C LEU A 94 -7.29 -19.47 2.83
N GLN A 95 -7.90 -18.66 3.69
CA GLN A 95 -8.42 -19.10 4.98
C GLN A 95 -9.50 -20.17 4.81
N ASN A 96 -10.44 -19.97 3.88
CA ASN A 96 -11.47 -20.95 3.57
C ASN A 96 -10.87 -22.26 3.04
N LEU A 97 -9.85 -22.19 2.17
CA LEU A 97 -9.16 -23.37 1.68
C LEU A 97 -8.55 -24.17 2.83
N ILE A 98 -7.79 -23.50 3.70
CA ILE A 98 -7.15 -24.13 4.87
C ILE A 98 -8.18 -24.78 5.80
N MET A 99 -9.34 -24.14 6.01
CA MET A 99 -10.39 -24.67 6.88
C MET A 99 -11.14 -25.85 6.27
N ASN A 100 -11.28 -25.90 4.95
CA ASN A 100 -12.01 -26.96 4.25
C ASN A 100 -11.13 -28.13 3.82
N ASP A 101 -9.80 -27.98 3.86
CA ASP A 101 -8.84 -29.02 3.51
C ASP A 101 -8.24 -29.69 4.77
N PRO A 102 -8.69 -30.90 5.14
CA PRO A 102 -8.20 -31.60 6.32
C PRO A 102 -6.73 -32.04 6.20
N GLU A 103 -6.19 -32.24 5.00
CA GLU A 103 -4.76 -32.55 4.81
C GLU A 103 -3.91 -31.31 5.05
N MET A 104 -4.38 -30.15 4.61
CA MET A 104 -3.72 -28.87 4.84
C MET A 104 -3.72 -28.49 6.32
N MET A 105 -4.84 -28.70 7.02
CA MET A 105 -4.93 -28.48 8.47
C MET A 105 -3.98 -29.39 9.26
N ASN A 106 -3.86 -30.66 8.88
CA ASN A 106 -2.88 -31.58 9.47
C ASN A 106 -1.44 -31.13 9.20
N SER A 107 -1.15 -30.67 7.98
CA SER A 107 0.17 -30.17 7.60
C SER A 107 0.55 -28.92 8.43
N ILE A 108 -0.39 -27.99 8.63
CA ILE A 108 -0.20 -26.80 9.48
C ILE A 108 -0.03 -27.17 10.95
N SER A 109 -0.83 -28.11 11.47
CA SER A 109 -0.66 -28.61 12.85
C SER A 109 0.72 -29.20 13.06
N SER A 110 1.20 -30.01 12.11
CA SER A 110 2.54 -30.59 12.18
C SER A 110 3.66 -29.55 12.06
N LEU A 111 3.39 -28.40 11.44
CA LEU A 111 4.30 -27.27 11.35
C LEU A 111 4.31 -26.46 12.65
N GLN A 112 3.18 -26.36 13.37
CA GLN A 112 3.10 -25.72 14.69
C GLN A 112 3.98 -26.42 15.73
N ASP A 113 4.08 -27.74 15.65
CA ASP A 113 4.96 -28.55 16.51
C ASP A 113 6.44 -28.47 16.11
N ASP A 114 6.76 -27.78 15.01
CA ASP A 114 8.12 -27.69 14.49
C ASP A 114 8.96 -26.66 15.27
N PRO A 115 10.13 -27.03 15.81
CA PRO A 115 10.97 -26.12 16.59
C PRO A 115 11.48 -24.93 15.76
N GLN A 116 11.67 -25.09 14.43
CA GLN A 116 12.10 -23.98 13.57
C GLN A 116 10.97 -22.98 13.37
N PHE A 117 9.73 -23.46 13.23
CA PHE A 117 8.55 -22.59 13.13
C PHE A 117 8.28 -21.84 14.45
N GLN A 118 8.42 -22.52 15.59
CA GLN A 118 8.28 -21.89 16.90
C GLN A 118 9.33 -20.79 17.14
N ALA A 119 10.57 -21.00 16.70
CA ALA A 119 11.62 -19.98 16.79
C ALA A 119 11.27 -18.71 15.99
N ILE A 120 10.58 -18.87 14.86
CA ILE A 120 10.12 -17.76 14.02
C ILE A 120 8.94 -17.02 14.65
N LEU A 121 8.03 -17.74 15.30
CA LEU A 121 6.92 -17.10 16.02
C LEU A 121 7.40 -16.30 17.24
N GLN A 122 8.54 -16.68 17.81
CA GLN A 122 9.18 -15.97 18.92
C GLN A 122 10.02 -14.77 18.45
N ASP A 123 10.22 -14.60 17.14
CA ASP A 123 11.00 -13.50 16.58
C ASP A 123 10.12 -12.22 16.49
N PRO A 124 10.47 -11.16 17.24
CA PRO A 124 9.69 -9.92 17.24
C PRO A 124 9.73 -9.20 15.89
N GLU A 125 10.82 -9.32 15.11
CA GLU A 125 10.92 -8.67 13.80
C GLU A 125 10.00 -9.33 12.78
N VAL A 126 9.88 -10.67 12.85
CA VAL A 126 8.92 -11.42 12.03
C VAL A 126 7.50 -11.00 12.39
N MET A 127 7.15 -10.98 13.67
CA MET A 127 5.80 -10.59 14.11
C MET A 127 5.45 -9.16 13.69
N ASN A 128 6.39 -8.21 13.83
CA ASN A 128 6.20 -6.85 13.37
C ASN A 128 6.01 -6.79 11.85
N SER A 129 6.78 -7.57 11.09
CA SER A 129 6.70 -7.62 9.64
C SER A 129 5.38 -8.25 9.16
N VAL A 130 4.87 -9.29 9.82
CA VAL A 130 3.54 -9.87 9.55
C VAL A 130 2.45 -8.84 9.84
N ASN A 131 2.47 -8.23 11.03
CA ASN A 131 1.44 -7.27 11.45
C ASN A 131 1.38 -6.02 10.56
N SER A 132 2.53 -5.61 10.00
CA SER A 132 2.62 -4.46 9.09
C SER A 132 2.47 -4.82 7.61
N GLY A 133 2.36 -6.11 7.26
CA GLY A 133 2.36 -6.57 5.88
C GLY A 133 3.69 -6.33 5.14
N ASN A 134 4.79 -6.16 5.87
CA ASN A 134 6.11 -5.89 5.32
C ASN A 134 6.79 -7.19 4.85
N ILE A 135 6.47 -7.63 3.63
CA ILE A 135 7.06 -8.83 3.03
C ILE A 135 8.58 -8.72 2.86
N ASN A 136 9.12 -7.53 2.59
CA ASN A 136 10.56 -7.32 2.51
C ASN A 136 11.24 -7.56 3.85
N GLY A 137 10.60 -7.16 4.95
CA GLY A 137 11.07 -7.44 6.32
C GLY A 137 11.10 -8.94 6.63
N LEU A 138 10.10 -9.69 6.16
CA LEU A 138 10.08 -11.16 6.30
C LEU A 138 11.22 -11.82 5.50
N LEU A 139 11.45 -11.39 4.25
CA LEU A 139 12.50 -11.95 3.41
C LEU A 139 13.92 -11.56 3.86
N ALA A 140 14.07 -10.43 4.55
CA ALA A 140 15.33 -10.05 5.18
C ALA A 140 15.69 -10.93 6.39
N ASN A 141 14.71 -11.60 7.01
CA ASN A 141 14.94 -12.44 8.16
C ASN A 141 15.48 -13.84 7.74
N PRO A 142 16.71 -14.22 8.14
CA PRO A 142 17.31 -15.48 7.72
C PRO A 142 16.61 -16.73 8.27
N ASN A 143 15.93 -16.62 9.42
CA ASN A 143 15.17 -17.75 9.97
C ASN A 143 13.92 -18.01 9.12
N PHE A 144 13.23 -16.95 8.71
CA PHE A 144 12.10 -17.06 7.79
C PHE A 144 12.51 -17.67 6.44
N VAL A 145 13.63 -17.23 5.85
CA VAL A 145 14.14 -17.81 4.59
C VAL A 145 14.48 -19.29 4.74
N LYS A 146 15.06 -19.70 5.87
CA LYS A 146 15.32 -21.13 6.15
C LYS A 146 14.03 -21.93 6.24
N LEU A 147 12.97 -21.36 6.82
CA LEU A 147 11.66 -21.99 6.90
C LEU A 147 11.02 -22.21 5.53
N LEU A 148 11.20 -21.29 4.57
CA LEU A 148 10.73 -21.49 3.19
C LEU A 148 11.37 -22.73 2.53
N GLY A 149 12.58 -23.08 2.94
CA GLY A 149 13.26 -24.30 2.51
C GLY A 149 12.81 -25.58 3.24
N HIS A 150 11.94 -25.48 4.24
CA HIS A 150 11.51 -26.62 5.05
C HIS A 150 10.55 -27.53 4.27
N GLN A 151 10.72 -28.85 4.38
CA GLN A 151 9.94 -29.82 3.59
C GLN A 151 8.43 -29.63 3.77
N LYS A 152 7.96 -29.49 5.01
CA LYS A 152 6.53 -29.29 5.31
C LYS A 152 5.98 -28.00 4.69
N VAL A 153 6.78 -26.94 4.64
CA VAL A 153 6.37 -25.66 4.05
C VAL A 153 6.21 -25.81 2.55
N GLN A 154 7.13 -26.51 1.90
CA GLN A 154 7.01 -26.82 0.46
C GLN A 154 5.81 -27.70 0.13
N GLU A 155 5.47 -28.66 0.99
CA GLU A 155 4.27 -29.50 0.83
C GLU A 155 3.00 -28.64 0.90
N ILE A 156 2.89 -27.76 1.90
CA ILE A 156 1.76 -26.82 2.02
C ILE A 156 1.69 -25.90 0.79
N THR A 157 2.82 -25.36 0.33
CA THR A 157 2.85 -24.50 -0.88
C THR A 157 2.37 -25.26 -2.11
N LYS A 158 2.82 -26.50 -2.31
CA LYS A 158 2.36 -27.34 -3.43
C LYS A 158 0.86 -27.64 -3.35
N GLN A 159 0.33 -27.91 -2.17
CA GLN A 159 -1.10 -28.13 -1.98
C GLN A 159 -1.92 -26.89 -2.36
N ILE A 160 -1.46 -25.69 -1.98
CA ILE A 160 -2.10 -24.43 -2.38
C ILE A 160 -2.06 -24.25 -3.91
N GLU A 161 -0.93 -24.52 -4.54
CA GLU A 161 -0.77 -24.40 -6.00
C GLU A 161 -1.62 -25.39 -6.77
N GLN A 162 -1.82 -26.61 -6.26
CA GLN A 162 -2.65 -27.64 -6.90
C GLN A 162 -4.15 -27.34 -6.81
N GLN A 163 -4.57 -26.49 -5.88
CA GLN A 163 -5.97 -26.10 -5.66
C GLN A 163 -6.35 -24.81 -6.42
N LYS A 164 -5.41 -24.20 -7.17
CA LYS A 164 -5.60 -22.98 -7.96
C LYS A 164 -5.94 -23.30 -9.42
#